data_AF-A0A940WCK0-F1
#
_entry.id   AF-A0A940WCK0-F1
#
_cell.length_a   1.000
_cell.length_b   1.000
_cell.length_c   1.000
_cell.angle_alpha   90.00
_cell.angle_beta   90.00
_cell.angle_gamma   90.00
#
_symmetry.space_group_name_H-M   'P 1'
#
loop_
_entity.id
_entity.type
_entity.pdbx_description
1 polymer ?
#
loop_
_entity_poly.entity_id
_entity_poly.type
_entity_poly.pdbx_seq_one_letter_code
_entity_poly.pdbx_strand_id
1 'polypeptide(L)'
;MRGKRAFRILFVDGPNLNVLGEREPSVYGRETLADIREAVKGAARREGATVAFFNPAAYTHTSVAVRDALIYAGLPAIEVHLTNPASREDFRRVSLVEDVVAGRICGVGGYGYTLALLALLHRLRREGSRGRP
;
A
#
# COMPACT_ATOMS: atom_id res chain seq x y z
N MET A 1 28.61 12.98 -11.14
CA MET A 1 27.84 12.61 -9.92
C MET A 1 26.76 11.61 -10.34
N ARG A 2 26.77 10.37 -9.82
CA ARG A 2 25.68 9.40 -10.10
C ARG A 2 24.39 9.96 -9.50
N GLY A 3 23.37 10.22 -10.32
CA GLY A 3 22.07 10.69 -9.86
C GLY A 3 21.52 9.76 -8.78
N LYS A 4 20.98 10.32 -7.69
CA LYS A 4 20.33 9.53 -6.64
C LYS A 4 19.23 8.68 -7.30
N ARG A 5 19.33 7.35 -7.19
CA ARG A 5 18.31 6.42 -7.68
C ARG A 5 17.01 6.68 -6.93
N ALA A 6 16.02 7.24 -7.63
CA ALA A 6 14.69 7.46 -7.08
C ALA A 6 13.89 6.15 -7.14
N PHE A 7 13.54 5.59 -5.98
CA PHE A 7 12.68 4.41 -5.92
C PHE A 7 11.24 4.82 -6.20
N ARG A 8 10.50 4.02 -6.99
CA ARG A 8 9.06 4.23 -7.23
C ARG A 8 8.29 3.10 -6.56
N ILE A 9 7.37 3.45 -5.67
CA ILE A 9 6.59 2.52 -4.84
C ILE A 9 5.10 2.76 -5.11
N LEU A 10 4.32 1.67 -5.16
CA LEU A 10 2.87 1.72 -5.26
C LEU A 10 2.22 1.18 -3.97
N PHE A 11 1.25 1.89 -3.43
CA PHE A 11 0.34 1.38 -2.40
C PHE A 11 -0.96 0.97 -3.08
N VAL A 12 -1.42 -0.24 -2.84
CA VAL A 12 -2.72 -0.72 -3.33
C VAL A 12 -3.68 -0.71 -2.16
N ASP A 13 -4.63 0.21 -2.15
CA ASP A 13 -5.56 0.32 -1.04
C ASP A 13 -6.70 -0.71 -1.15
N GLY A 14 -7.02 -1.38 -0.05
CA GLY A 14 -8.19 -2.23 0.05
C GLY A 14 -9.52 -1.44 0.09
N PRO A 15 -10.67 -2.14 0.15
CA PRO A 15 -11.99 -1.50 0.23
C PRO A 15 -12.19 -0.73 1.56
N ASN A 16 -13.22 0.13 1.55
CA ASN A 16 -13.73 0.87 2.71
C ASN A 16 -12.77 1.93 3.28
N LEU A 17 -12.06 2.66 2.43
CA LEU A 17 -11.25 3.81 2.86
C LEU A 17 -12.08 5.08 3.16
N ASN A 18 -13.33 5.13 2.71
CA ASN A 18 -14.23 6.27 2.81
C ASN A 18 -14.80 6.49 4.23
N VAL A 19 -14.36 5.72 5.23
CA VAL A 19 -14.85 5.85 6.62
C VAL A 19 -13.79 6.39 7.59
N LEU A 20 -12.56 6.61 7.12
CA LEU A 20 -11.46 7.03 7.98
C LEU A 20 -11.55 8.53 8.31
N GLY A 21 -11.59 8.87 9.60
CA GLY A 21 -11.73 10.25 10.09
C GLY A 21 -13.16 10.79 10.15
N GLU A 22 -14.13 10.11 9.51
CA GLU A 22 -15.54 10.55 9.45
C GLU A 22 -16.47 9.78 10.39
N ARG A 23 -16.20 8.48 10.62
CA ARG A 23 -17.06 7.63 11.45
C ARG A 23 -16.48 7.47 12.85
N GLU A 24 -17.28 7.80 13.87
CA GLU A 24 -16.92 7.68 15.29
C GLU A 24 -15.47 8.10 15.62
N PRO A 25 -15.11 9.41 15.46
CA PRO A 25 -13.73 9.87 15.59
C PRO A 25 -13.10 9.62 16.97
N SER A 26 -13.92 9.42 18.01
CA SER A 26 -13.50 9.00 19.34
C SER A 26 -13.01 7.54 19.41
N VAL A 27 -13.41 6.69 18.46
CA VAL A 27 -13.08 5.27 18.38
C VAL A 27 -11.96 5.02 17.37
N TYR A 28 -11.99 5.70 16.21
CA TYR A 28 -11.05 5.46 15.10
C TYR A 28 -9.99 6.55 14.91
N GLY A 29 -10.04 7.62 15.70
CA GLY A 29 -9.17 8.79 15.56
C GLY A 29 -9.67 9.80 14.55
N ARG A 30 -9.08 11.00 14.57
CA ARG A 30 -9.38 12.10 13.62
C ARG A 30 -8.47 12.11 12.39
N GLU A 31 -7.48 11.23 12.35
CA GLU A 31 -6.54 11.15 11.24
C GLU A 31 -7.28 10.73 9.96
N THR A 32 -7.11 11.49 8.88
CA THR A 32 -7.72 11.20 7.59
C THR A 32 -6.76 10.39 6.71
N LEU A 33 -7.30 9.75 5.66
CA LEU A 33 -6.46 9.07 4.68
C LEU A 33 -5.51 10.06 3.97
N ALA A 34 -5.93 11.31 3.81
CA ALA A 34 -5.10 12.36 3.24
C ALA A 34 -3.88 12.65 4.13
N ASP A 35 -4.08 12.74 5.45
CA ASP A 35 -3.02 12.95 6.42
C ASP A 35 -2.00 11.81 6.39
N ILE A 36 -2.48 10.56 6.38
CA ILE A 36 -1.64 9.37 6.29
C ILE A 36 -0.81 9.39 4.99
N ARG A 37 -1.46 9.66 3.85
CA ARG A 37 -0.79 9.69 2.55
C ARG A 37 0.26 10.80 2.49
N GLU A 38 0.00 11.98 3.04
CA GLU A 38 0.98 13.06 3.10
C GLU A 38 2.15 12.73 4.03
N ALA A 39 1.89 12.12 5.19
CA ALA A 39 2.94 11.64 6.09
C ALA A 39 3.85 10.60 5.39
N VAL A 40 3.26 9.64 4.68
CA VAL A 40 3.97 8.59 3.92
C VAL A 40 4.78 9.19 2.77
N LYS A 41 4.21 10.14 2.00
CA LYS A 41 4.95 10.87 0.96
C LYS A 41 6.14 11.62 1.56
N GLY A 42 5.95 12.30 2.70
CA GLY A 42 7.00 12.99 3.42
C GLY A 42 8.13 12.05 3.85
N ALA A 43 7.77 10.90 4.43
CA ALA A 43 8.73 9.86 4.81
C ALA A 43 9.47 9.30 3.60
N ALA A 44 8.77 8.92 2.54
CA ALA A 44 9.37 8.41 1.31
C ALA A 44 10.38 9.40 0.69
N ARG A 45 10.04 10.70 0.64
CA ARG A 45 10.92 11.75 0.12
C ARG A 45 12.24 11.82 0.91
N ARG A 46 12.20 11.73 2.24
CA ARG A 46 13.43 11.69 3.08
C ARG A 46 14.32 10.50 2.76
N GLU A 47 13.72 9.39 2.36
CA GLU A 47 14.41 8.14 2.01
C GLU A 47 14.81 8.06 0.52
N GLY A 48 14.56 9.11 -0.28
CA GLY A 48 14.87 9.14 -1.72
C GLY A 48 13.91 8.32 -2.58
N ALA A 49 12.67 8.14 -2.13
CA ALA A 49 11.62 7.42 -2.84
C ALA A 49 10.43 8.32 -3.20
N THR A 50 9.76 7.97 -4.28
CA THR A 50 8.49 8.51 -4.73
C THR A 50 7.42 7.44 -4.58
N VAL A 51 6.27 7.81 -4.04
CA VAL A 51 5.16 6.90 -3.78
C VAL A 51 3.93 7.31 -4.59
N ALA A 52 3.17 6.32 -5.04
CA ALA A 52 1.85 6.47 -5.63
C ALA A 52 0.85 5.62 -4.84
N PHE A 53 -0.41 6.03 -4.84
CA PHE A 53 -1.50 5.31 -4.20
C PHE A 53 -2.54 4.97 -5.26
N PHE A 54 -2.95 3.72 -5.29
CA PHE A 54 -3.99 3.23 -6.16
C PHE A 54 -5.07 2.58 -5.30
N ASN A 55 -6.29 3.08 -5.39
CA ASN A 55 -7.42 2.57 -4.63
C ASN A 55 -8.38 1.81 -5.56
N PRO A 56 -8.19 0.49 -5.75
CA PRO A 56 -9.15 -0.36 -6.43
C PRO A 56 -10.44 -0.60 -5.63
N ALA A 57 -10.52 -0.13 -4.37
CA ALA A 57 -11.65 -0.36 -3.48
C ALA A 57 -12.01 -1.86 -3.41
N ALA A 58 -13.27 -2.23 -3.67
CA ALA A 58 -13.70 -3.63 -3.66
C ALA A 58 -13.19 -4.44 -4.86
N TYR A 59 -12.59 -3.81 -5.87
CA TYR A 59 -12.11 -4.51 -7.06
C TYR A 59 -10.88 -5.37 -6.81
N THR A 60 -10.21 -5.26 -5.65
CA THR A 60 -9.21 -6.25 -5.24
C THR A 60 -9.82 -7.65 -5.13
N HIS A 61 -11.11 -7.76 -4.82
CA HIS A 61 -11.79 -9.05 -4.65
C HIS A 61 -12.34 -9.64 -5.95
N THR A 62 -12.46 -8.84 -7.03
CA THR A 62 -13.26 -9.23 -8.20
C THR A 62 -12.59 -8.95 -9.56
N SER A 63 -11.61 -8.05 -9.64
CA SER A 63 -11.10 -7.58 -10.92
C SER A 63 -9.77 -8.19 -11.32
N VAL A 64 -9.81 -9.15 -12.24
CA VAL A 64 -8.63 -9.65 -12.95
C VAL A 64 -7.94 -8.53 -13.74
N ALA A 65 -8.71 -7.57 -14.28
CA ALA A 65 -8.14 -6.43 -15.01
C ALA A 65 -7.26 -5.55 -14.11
N VAL A 66 -7.63 -5.37 -12.83
CA VAL A 66 -6.77 -4.67 -11.86
C VAL A 66 -5.50 -5.45 -11.59
N ARG A 67 -5.61 -6.79 -11.40
CA ARG A 67 -4.45 -7.67 -11.22
C ARG A 67 -3.47 -7.54 -12.39
N ASP A 68 -3.95 -7.61 -13.62
CA ASP A 68 -3.11 -7.55 -14.82
C ASP A 68 -2.45 -6.17 -15.00
N ALA A 69 -3.17 -5.09 -14.66
CA ALA A 69 -2.60 -3.74 -14.66
C ALA A 69 -1.45 -3.60 -13.64
N LEU A 70 -1.55 -4.23 -12.47
CA LEU A 70 -0.48 -4.23 -11.47
C LEU A 70 0.75 -5.00 -11.95
N ILE A 71 0.56 -6.16 -12.60
CA ILE A 71 1.66 -6.92 -13.23
C ILE A 71 2.36 -6.05 -14.26
N TYR A 72 1.59 -5.43 -15.18
CA TYR A 72 2.15 -4.62 -16.25
C TYR A 72 2.88 -3.37 -15.74
N ALA A 73 2.38 -2.76 -14.65
CA ALA A 73 3.04 -1.61 -14.04
C ALA A 73 4.46 -1.93 -13.54
N GLY A 74 4.73 -3.18 -13.13
CA GLY A 74 6.04 -3.62 -12.66
C GLY A 74 6.57 -2.85 -11.45
N LEU A 75 5.69 -2.16 -10.72
CA LEU A 75 6.05 -1.36 -9.55
C LEU A 75 6.03 -2.25 -8.30
N PRO A 76 7.02 -2.12 -7.40
CA PRO A 76 6.94 -2.68 -6.06
C PRO A 76 5.69 -2.18 -5.35
N ALA A 77 4.78 -3.10 -5.04
CA ALA A 77 3.49 -2.79 -4.45
C ALA A 77 3.23 -3.58 -3.17
N ILE A 78 2.56 -2.98 -2.19
CA ILE A 78 1.96 -3.69 -1.05
C ILE A 78 0.49 -3.31 -0.99
N GLU A 79 -0.36 -4.32 -0.77
CA GLU A 79 -1.78 -4.13 -0.51
C GLU A 79 -2.00 -3.75 0.95
N VAL A 80 -2.73 -2.66 1.22
CA VAL A 80 -2.96 -2.15 2.58
C VAL A 80 -4.46 -2.08 2.87
N HIS A 81 -4.89 -2.74 3.96
CA HIS A 81 -6.25 -2.69 4.47
C HIS A 81 -6.26 -2.10 5.87
N LEU A 82 -7.08 -1.07 6.08
CA LEU A 82 -7.23 -0.44 7.40
C LEU A 82 -7.77 -1.41 8.46
N THR A 83 -8.72 -2.25 8.04
CA THR A 83 -9.34 -3.29 8.88
C THR A 83 -8.87 -4.68 8.44
N ASN A 84 -9.13 -5.71 9.25
CA ASN A 84 -8.78 -7.09 8.89
C ASN A 84 -9.90 -7.72 8.04
N PRO A 85 -9.67 -8.04 6.74
CA PRO A 85 -10.69 -8.68 5.90
C PRO A 85 -11.06 -10.09 6.37
N ALA A 86 -10.17 -10.80 7.08
CA ALA A 86 -10.48 -12.12 7.63
C ALA A 86 -11.61 -12.08 8.66
N SER A 87 -11.77 -10.94 9.36
CA SER A 87 -12.85 -10.71 10.34
C SER A 87 -14.14 -10.18 9.69
N ARG A 88 -14.23 -10.21 8.36
CA ARG A 88 -15.36 -9.68 7.57
C ARG A 88 -16.06 -10.81 6.80
N GLU A 89 -17.01 -10.42 5.95
CA GLU A 89 -17.76 -11.33 5.08
C GLU A 89 -16.84 -12.15 4.17
N ASP A 90 -17.23 -13.38 3.85
CA ASP A 90 -16.37 -14.35 3.12
C ASP A 90 -15.80 -13.78 1.82
N PHE A 91 -16.61 -13.03 1.07
CA PHE A 91 -16.18 -12.42 -0.20
C PHE A 91 -15.07 -11.38 -0.05
N ARG A 92 -14.84 -10.82 1.15
CA ARG A 92 -13.75 -9.87 1.41
C ARG A 92 -12.43 -10.55 1.77
N ARG A 93 -12.44 -11.87 2.00
CA ARG A 93 -11.23 -12.61 2.39
C ARG A 93 -10.29 -12.88 1.22
N VAL A 94 -10.87 -13.02 0.02
CA VAL A 94 -10.15 -13.31 -1.23
C VAL A 94 -9.69 -12.02 -1.89
N SER A 95 -8.38 -11.87 -2.17
CA SER A 95 -7.85 -10.78 -2.97
C SER A 95 -7.20 -11.36 -4.22
N LEU A 96 -7.69 -10.96 -5.40
CA LEU A 96 -7.13 -11.34 -6.69
C LEU A 96 -5.81 -10.64 -6.98
N VAL A 97 -5.39 -9.67 -6.17
CA VAL A 97 -4.10 -8.98 -6.35
C VAL A 97 -3.02 -9.46 -5.38
N GLU A 98 -3.37 -10.30 -4.41
CA GLU A 98 -2.46 -10.74 -3.34
C GLU A 98 -1.22 -11.48 -3.86
N ASP A 99 -1.35 -12.19 -4.99
CA ASP A 99 -0.27 -12.95 -5.61
C ASP A 99 0.70 -12.09 -6.46
N VAL A 100 0.29 -10.86 -6.82
CA VAL A 100 1.10 -9.95 -7.68
C VAL A 100 1.70 -8.78 -6.92
N VAL A 101 1.29 -8.56 -5.68
CA VAL A 101 1.92 -7.59 -4.76
C VAL A 101 3.05 -8.26 -3.96
N ALA A 102 3.94 -7.45 -3.38
CA ALA A 102 5.02 -7.93 -2.51
C ALA A 102 4.51 -8.50 -1.17
N GLY A 103 3.29 -8.16 -0.78
CA GLY A 103 2.64 -8.61 0.43
C GLY A 103 1.38 -7.81 0.71
N ARG A 104 0.65 -8.22 1.74
CA ARG A 104 -0.58 -7.59 2.23
C ARG A 104 -0.45 -7.27 3.71
N ILE A 105 -0.81 -6.05 4.10
CA ILE A 105 -0.85 -5.59 5.50
C ILE A 105 -2.30 -5.21 5.81
N CYS A 106 -2.86 -5.80 6.86
CA CYS A 106 -4.27 -5.58 7.21
C CYS A 106 -4.49 -5.43 8.72
N GLY A 107 -5.55 -4.71 9.10
CA GLY A 107 -6.04 -4.67 10.49
C GLY A 107 -5.26 -3.79 11.46
N VAL A 108 -4.31 -3.00 10.98
CA VAL A 108 -3.44 -2.12 11.80
C VAL A 108 -3.69 -0.63 11.55
N GLY A 109 -4.85 -0.28 10.98
CA GLY A 109 -5.24 1.10 10.71
C GLY A 109 -4.26 1.83 9.79
N GLY A 110 -4.12 3.14 10.01
CA GLY A 110 -3.22 3.99 9.21
C GLY A 110 -1.74 3.60 9.31
N TYR A 111 -1.32 2.99 10.43
CA TYR A 111 0.06 2.54 10.63
C TYR A 111 0.49 1.47 9.61
N GLY A 112 -0.47 0.75 9.00
CA GLY A 112 -0.20 -0.18 7.91
C GLY A 112 0.55 0.46 6.74
N TYR A 113 0.30 1.74 6.45
CA TYR A 113 1.01 2.45 5.39
C TYR A 113 2.48 2.71 5.74
N THR A 114 2.77 3.02 7.01
CA THR A 114 4.15 3.15 7.49
C THR A 114 4.89 1.83 7.37
N LEU A 115 4.27 0.73 7.82
CA LEU A 115 4.86 -0.61 7.71
C LEU A 115 5.12 -1.00 6.25
N ALA A 116 4.17 -0.73 5.36
CA ALA A 116 4.30 -1.00 3.93
C ALA A 116 5.46 -0.20 3.30
N LEU A 117 5.60 1.08 3.65
CA LEU A 117 6.72 1.90 3.19
C LEU A 117 8.07 1.31 3.64
N LEU A 118 8.21 0.98 4.93
CA LEU A 118 9.43 0.43 5.49
C LEU A 118 9.80 -0.92 4.85
N ALA A 119 8.82 -1.79 4.64
CA ALA A 119 9.01 -3.09 4.00
C ALA A 119 9.51 -2.94 2.55
N LEU A 120 8.89 -2.05 1.76
CA LEU A 120 9.30 -1.82 0.38
C LEU A 120 10.67 -1.14 0.27
N LEU A 121 10.95 -0.16 1.12
CA LEU A 121 12.29 0.45 1.18
C LEU A 121 13.36 -0.57 1.53
N HIS A 122 13.11 -1.43 2.52
CA HIS A 122 14.05 -2.50 2.89
C HIS A 122 14.30 -3.44 1.70
N ARG A 123 13.24 -3.91 1.03
CA ARG A 123 13.33 -4.77 -0.15
C ARG A 123 14.15 -4.12 -1.27
N LEU A 124 13.82 -2.87 -1.62
CA LEU A 124 14.45 -2.14 -2.71
C LEU A 124 15.93 -1.83 -2.46
N ARG A 125 16.31 -1.58 -1.20
CA ARG A 125 17.72 -1.41 -0.80
C ARG A 125 18.51 -2.70 -0.98
N ARG A 126 17.94 -3.85 -0.63
CA ARG A 126 18.58 -5.17 -0.81
C ARG A 126 18.70 -5.58 -2.27
N GLU A 127 17.71 -5.25 -3.09
CA GLU A 127 17.79 -5.45 -4.54
C GLU A 127 18.82 -4.51 -5.18
N GLY A 128 18.95 -3.28 -4.67
CA GLY A 128 19.96 -2.33 -5.12
C GLY A 128 21.39 -2.69 -4.75
N SER A 129 21.62 -3.35 -3.61
CA SER A 129 22.94 -3.82 -3.19
C SER A 129 23.38 -5.13 -3.85
N ARG A 130 22.43 -5.92 -4.37
CA ARG A 130 22.73 -7.21 -5.01
C ARG A 130 23.27 -7.13 -6.43
N GLY A 131 23.20 -5.98 -7.09
CA GLY A 131 23.54 -5.86 -8.51
C GLY A 131 22.58 -6.68 -9.37
N ARG A 132 21.94 -6.06 -10.36
CA ARG A 132 21.34 -6.87 -11.43
C ARG A 132 22.54 -7.49 -12.18
N PRO A 133 22.52 -8.79 -12.56
CA PRO A 133 23.56 -9.34 -13.43
C PRO A 133 23.71 -8.48 -14.70
#